data_AF-A0A382J0P6-F1
#
_entry.id   AF-A0A382J0P6-F1
#
_cell.length_a   1.000
_cell.length_b   1.000
_cell.length_c   1.000
_cell.angle_alpha   90.00
_cell.angle_beta   90.00
_cell.angle_gamma   90.00
#
_symmetry.space_group_name_H-M   'P 1'
#
loop_
_entity.id
_entity.type
_entity.pdbx_description
1 polymer ?
#
loop_
_entity_poly.entity_id
_entity_poly.type
_entity_poly.pdbx_seq_one_letter_code
_entity_poly.pdbx_strand_id
1 'polypeptide(L)'
;MTHAFDVAVVGATGIVGEALIEILAERKFPVGKVHALASERSVGQTVVFGNRRLAVKDLAAFDFSTVQIGLFSAGASVSAEYAPKAAAAGCIVIDNTSRFRYNDDIPLVVPEVNGERIADYTNKGIIANPNCSTIQMVVALKPIYDAVGI
;
A
#
# COMPACT_ATOMS: atom_id res chain seq x y z
N MET A 1 16.28 -6.47 -18.03
CA MET A 1 16.56 -5.52 -16.93
C MET A 1 15.42 -5.66 -15.93
N THR A 2 15.68 -5.95 -14.67
CA THR A 2 14.63 -5.90 -13.64
C THR A 2 14.28 -4.43 -13.41
N HIS A 3 13.07 -4.03 -13.82
CA HIS A 3 12.59 -2.66 -13.59
C HIS A 3 12.49 -2.45 -12.08
N ALA A 4 13.20 -1.45 -11.57
CA ALA A 4 13.10 -1.03 -10.18
C ALA A 4 11.96 -0.03 -10.02
N PHE A 5 11.26 -0.09 -8.89
CA PHE A 5 10.14 0.81 -8.57
C PHE A 5 10.51 1.75 -7.43
N ASP A 6 10.24 3.03 -7.59
CA ASP A 6 10.27 3.99 -6.49
C ASP A 6 8.94 3.88 -5.72
N VAL A 7 9.05 3.67 -4.40
CA VAL A 7 7.94 3.31 -3.51
C VAL A 7 7.78 4.35 -2.40
N ALA A 8 6.56 4.84 -2.19
CA ALA A 8 6.18 5.62 -1.02
C ALA A 8 5.46 4.73 -0.01
N VAL A 9 5.85 4.80 1.27
CA VAL A 9 5.11 4.17 2.38
C VAL A 9 4.52 5.27 3.23
N VAL A 10 3.19 5.42 3.18
CA VAL A 10 2.43 6.45 3.91
C VAL A 10 1.95 5.88 5.23
N GLY A 11 2.30 6.53 6.33
CA GLY A 11 2.14 5.97 7.68
C GLY A 11 3.34 5.14 8.12
N ALA A 12 4.54 5.49 7.61
CA ALA A 12 5.77 4.72 7.79
C ALA A 12 6.21 4.51 9.25
N THR A 13 5.81 5.38 10.17
CA THR A 13 6.15 5.28 11.61
C THR A 13 5.10 4.53 12.43
N GLY A 14 4.06 3.98 11.80
CA GLY A 14 3.10 3.10 12.46
C GLY A 14 3.52 1.63 12.34
N ILE A 15 3.00 0.78 13.22
CA ILE A 15 3.34 -0.66 13.26
C ILE A 15 3.23 -1.33 11.87
N VAL A 16 2.14 -1.06 11.14
CA VAL A 16 1.95 -1.64 9.80
C VAL A 16 2.90 -1.02 8.78
N GLY A 17 3.18 0.29 8.87
CA GLY A 17 4.11 0.96 7.98
C GLY A 17 5.54 0.45 8.14
N GLU A 18 5.99 0.25 9.38
CA GLU A 18 7.28 -0.35 9.70
C GLU A 18 7.36 -1.78 9.16
N ALA A 19 6.33 -2.60 9.39
CA ALA A 19 6.27 -3.96 8.86
C ALA A 19 6.31 -4.00 7.33
N LEU A 20 5.61 -3.08 6.63
CA LEU A 20 5.68 -2.98 5.18
C LEU A 20 7.11 -2.68 4.69
N ILE A 21 7.82 -1.76 5.36
CA ILE A 21 9.20 -1.40 5.03
C ILE A 21 10.16 -2.58 5.27
N GLU A 22 9.98 -3.30 6.38
CA GLU A 22 10.73 -4.50 6.70
C GLU A 22 10.52 -5.59 5.64
N ILE A 23 9.27 -5.92 5.32
CA ILE A 23 8.91 -6.93 4.31
C ILE A 23 9.48 -6.58 2.93
N LEU A 24 9.44 -5.31 2.51
CA LEU A 24 10.06 -4.88 1.26
C LEU A 24 11.56 -5.21 1.22
N ALA A 25 12.26 -5.04 2.35
CA ALA A 25 13.68 -5.35 2.47
C ALA A 25 13.95 -6.85 2.49
N GLU A 26 13.21 -7.60 3.33
CA GLU A 26 13.33 -9.06 3.47
C GLU A 26 13.08 -9.80 2.15
N ARG A 27 12.03 -9.38 1.43
CA ARG A 27 11.66 -9.98 0.14
C ARG A 27 12.56 -9.54 -1.01
N LYS A 28 13.55 -8.66 -0.74
CA LYS A 28 14.41 -8.03 -1.77
C LYS A 28 13.57 -7.49 -2.93
N PHE A 29 12.45 -6.84 -2.62
CA PHE A 29 11.59 -6.26 -3.63
C PHE A 29 12.41 -5.31 -4.51
N PRO A 30 12.24 -5.30 -5.84
CA PRO A 30 13.05 -4.49 -6.75
C PRO A 30 12.71 -3.00 -6.58
N VAL A 31 13.16 -2.39 -5.49
CA VAL A 31 12.99 -0.96 -5.20
C VAL A 31 14.18 -0.15 -5.74
N GLY A 32 13.90 1.03 -6.29
CA GLY A 32 14.91 2.08 -6.49
C GLY A 32 15.09 2.87 -5.20
N LYS A 33 14.15 3.78 -4.94
CA LYS A 33 14.04 4.59 -3.73
C LYS A 33 12.82 4.18 -2.91
N VAL A 34 12.99 4.16 -1.58
CA VAL A 34 11.88 3.98 -0.63
C VAL A 34 11.72 5.26 0.16
N HIS A 35 10.52 5.84 0.10
CA HIS A 35 10.17 7.09 0.75
C HIS A 35 9.28 6.78 1.96
N ALA A 36 9.83 6.95 3.17
CA ALA A 36 9.07 6.85 4.40
C ALA A 36 8.32 8.17 4.64
N LEU A 37 6.99 8.14 4.60
CA LEU A 37 6.13 9.32 4.72
C LEU A 37 5.23 9.18 5.96
N ALA A 38 5.11 10.28 6.70
CA ALA A 38 4.20 10.39 7.83
C ALA A 38 3.75 11.84 8.01
N SER A 39 2.90 12.10 8.99
CA SER A 39 2.54 13.47 9.39
C SER A 39 3.77 14.26 9.86
N GLU A 40 3.72 15.59 9.75
CA GLU A 40 4.76 16.52 10.20
C GLU A 40 5.37 16.20 11.58
N ARG A 41 4.54 15.78 12.56
CA ARG A 41 5.01 15.38 13.92
C ARG A 41 6.06 14.26 13.94
N SER A 42 6.15 13.48 12.88
CA SER A 42 7.07 12.35 12.74
C SER A 42 8.33 12.71 11.94
N VAL A 43 8.42 13.92 11.39
CA VAL A 43 9.59 14.39 10.64
C VAL A 43 10.82 14.41 11.56
N GLY A 44 11.96 13.97 11.03
CA GLY A 44 13.21 13.83 11.78
C GLY A 44 13.39 12.47 12.45
N GLN A 45 12.34 11.65 12.53
CA GLN A 45 12.48 10.24 12.89
C GLN A 45 13.11 9.44 11.73
N THR A 46 13.57 8.23 12.04
CA THR A 46 14.08 7.30 11.04
C THR A 46 13.47 5.92 11.21
N VAL A 47 13.21 5.25 10.09
CA VAL A 47 12.78 3.84 10.06
C VAL A 47 13.87 2.97 9.41
N VAL A 48 13.96 1.71 9.82
CA VAL A 48 14.97 0.77 9.31
C VAL A 48 14.49 0.14 8.00
N PHE A 49 15.37 0.06 7.01
CA PHE A 49 15.15 -0.66 5.76
C PHE A 49 16.38 -1.52 5.45
N GLY A 50 16.34 -2.79 5.83
CA GLY A 50 17.51 -3.68 5.79
C GLY A 50 18.68 -3.08 6.59
N ASN A 51 19.82 -2.93 5.94
CA ASN A 51 21.04 -2.39 6.58
C ASN A 51 21.13 -0.85 6.57
N ARG A 52 20.10 -0.14 6.12
CA ARG A 52 20.08 1.34 6.06
C ARG A 52 18.91 1.92 6.84
N ARG A 53 19.00 3.22 7.15
CA ARG A 53 17.92 4.00 7.76
C ARG A 53 17.33 4.97 6.75
N LEU A 54 16.01 5.10 6.75
CA LEU A 54 15.28 6.05 5.93
C LEU A 54 14.81 7.20 6.83
N ALA A 55 15.13 8.44 6.44
CA ALA A 55 14.57 9.62 7.10
C ALA A 55 13.08 9.75 6.75
N VAL A 56 12.25 9.98 7.77
CA VAL A 56 10.82 10.23 7.60
C VAL A 56 10.62 11.63 7.04
N LYS A 57 9.89 11.71 5.94
CA LYS A 57 9.51 12.98 5.27
C LYS A 57 8.06 13.30 5.57
N ASP A 58 7.74 14.59 5.49
CA ASP A 58 6.36 15.06 5.63
C ASP A 58 5.54 14.62 4.41
N LEU A 59 4.41 13.97 4.69
CA LEU A 59 3.43 13.55 3.69
C LEU A 59 2.82 14.75 2.96
N ALA A 60 2.54 15.85 3.68
CA ALA A 60 1.85 17.00 3.10
C ALA A 60 2.68 17.70 2.00
N ALA A 61 4.00 17.64 2.13
CA ALA A 61 4.95 18.24 1.18
C ALA A 61 5.47 17.25 0.12
N PHE A 62 4.98 16.01 0.10
CA PHE A 62 5.51 14.96 -0.77
C PHE A 62 4.96 15.04 -2.21
N ASP A 63 5.85 14.94 -3.20
CA ASP A 63 5.50 14.86 -4.62
C ASP A 63 5.35 13.40 -5.07
N PHE A 64 4.10 12.97 -5.22
CA PHE A 64 3.75 11.61 -5.65
C PHE A 64 4.08 11.31 -7.12
N SER A 65 4.38 12.31 -7.96
CA SER A 65 4.80 12.05 -9.36
C SER A 65 6.18 11.38 -9.44
N THR A 66 6.92 11.38 -8.33
CA THR A 66 8.26 10.79 -8.23
C THR A 66 8.26 9.29 -7.92
N VAL A 67 7.10 8.68 -7.65
CA VAL A 67 6.98 7.26 -7.26
C VAL A 67 5.98 6.51 -8.12
N GLN A 68 6.22 5.22 -8.34
CA GLN A 68 5.31 4.37 -9.10
C GLN A 68 4.29 3.66 -8.19
N ILE A 69 4.65 3.38 -6.93
CA ILE A 69 3.81 2.63 -5.99
C ILE A 69 3.70 3.39 -4.67
N GLY A 70 2.47 3.48 -4.15
CA GLY A 70 2.17 4.05 -2.85
C GLY A 70 1.51 3.02 -1.93
N LEU A 71 2.16 2.64 -0.85
CA LEU A 71 1.62 1.75 0.18
C LEU A 71 1.05 2.59 1.33
N PHE A 72 -0.27 2.62 1.46
CA PHE A 72 -0.94 3.51 2.41
C PHE A 72 -1.41 2.75 3.63
N SER A 73 -1.00 3.19 4.82
CA SER A 73 -1.44 2.64 6.11
C SER A 73 -1.46 3.73 7.20
N ALA A 74 -2.05 4.88 6.88
CA ALA A 74 -2.10 6.05 7.76
C ALA A 74 -3.52 6.39 8.30
N GLY A 75 -4.49 5.52 8.05
CA GLY A 75 -5.89 5.71 8.47
C GLY A 75 -6.79 6.33 7.40
N ALA A 76 -8.10 6.09 7.52
CA ALA A 76 -9.06 6.35 6.44
C ALA A 76 -9.19 7.84 6.07
N SER A 77 -8.97 8.77 7.00
CA SER A 77 -8.98 10.21 6.72
C SER A 77 -7.79 10.63 5.87
N VAL A 78 -6.59 10.12 6.16
CA VAL A 78 -5.38 10.38 5.37
C VAL A 78 -5.54 9.78 3.98
N SER A 79 -6.04 8.56 3.87
CA SER A 79 -6.29 7.94 2.57
C SER A 79 -7.36 8.67 1.76
N ALA A 80 -8.41 9.21 2.41
CA ALA A 80 -9.42 10.03 1.73
C ALA A 80 -8.80 11.25 1.02
N GLU A 81 -7.79 11.86 1.64
CA GLU A 81 -7.14 13.04 1.13
C GLU A 81 -6.02 12.72 0.12
N TYR A 82 -5.13 11.80 0.47
CA TYR A 82 -3.85 11.64 -0.24
C TYR A 82 -3.87 10.53 -1.30
N ALA A 83 -4.70 9.50 -1.16
CA ALA A 83 -4.74 8.43 -2.16
C ALA A 83 -5.23 8.94 -3.54
N PRO A 84 -6.30 9.76 -3.64
CA PRO A 84 -6.69 10.33 -4.92
C PRO A 84 -5.64 11.28 -5.51
N LYS A 85 -4.94 12.06 -4.66
CA LYS A 85 -3.85 12.95 -5.09
C LYS A 85 -2.68 12.14 -5.67
N ALA A 86 -2.28 11.06 -4.99
CA ALA A 86 -1.22 10.17 -5.45
C ALA A 86 -1.59 9.50 -6.77
N ALA A 87 -2.80 8.95 -6.86
CA ALA A 87 -3.31 8.33 -8.08
C ALA A 87 -3.36 9.31 -9.27
N ALA A 88 -3.82 10.53 -9.04
CA ALA A 88 -3.84 11.58 -10.06
C ALA A 88 -2.42 11.98 -10.54
N ALA A 89 -1.39 11.80 -9.71
CA ALA A 89 0.01 12.02 -10.06
C ALA A 89 0.66 10.82 -10.79
N GLY A 90 -0.08 9.74 -11.04
CA GLY A 90 0.41 8.53 -11.73
C GLY A 90 0.95 7.45 -10.80
N CYS A 91 0.84 7.61 -9.49
CA CYS A 91 1.23 6.60 -8.50
C CYS A 91 0.11 5.56 -8.31
N ILE A 92 0.43 4.26 -8.41
CA ILE A 92 -0.53 3.20 -8.11
C ILE A 92 -0.61 3.03 -6.60
N VAL A 93 -1.77 3.33 -6.02
CA VAL A 93 -1.98 3.28 -4.58
C VAL A 93 -2.53 1.92 -4.15
N ILE A 94 -1.90 1.31 -3.16
CA ILE A 94 -2.42 0.14 -2.43
C ILE A 94 -2.79 0.62 -1.02
N ASP A 95 -4.09 0.73 -0.76
CA ASP A 95 -4.63 1.35 0.45
C ASP A 95 -5.05 0.33 1.52
N ASN A 96 -4.26 0.24 2.59
CA ASN A 96 -4.55 -0.54 3.79
C ASN A 96 -5.39 0.23 4.82
N THR A 97 -6.46 0.85 4.34
CA THR A 97 -7.48 1.45 5.21
C THR A 97 -8.88 0.96 4.83
N SER A 98 -9.88 1.35 5.61
CA SER A 98 -11.28 1.06 5.27
C SER A 98 -11.86 2.00 4.21
N ARG A 99 -11.14 3.06 3.81
CA ARG A 99 -11.71 4.19 3.06
C ARG A 99 -12.35 3.78 1.73
N PHE A 100 -11.72 2.88 0.98
CA PHE A 100 -12.14 2.55 -0.39
C PHE A 100 -12.73 1.15 -0.56
N ARG A 101 -12.90 0.37 0.52
CA ARG A 101 -13.31 -1.04 0.44
C ARG A 101 -14.69 -1.29 -0.17
N TYR A 102 -15.57 -0.28 -0.15
CA TYR A 102 -16.94 -0.35 -0.65
C TYR A 102 -17.17 0.56 -1.87
N ASN A 103 -16.10 0.94 -2.57
CA ASN A 103 -16.21 1.70 -3.81
C ASN A 103 -16.08 0.73 -4.99
N ASP A 104 -17.14 0.60 -5.78
CA ASP A 104 -17.20 -0.37 -6.89
C ASP A 104 -16.17 -0.11 -8.00
N ASP A 105 -15.71 1.14 -8.15
CA ASP A 105 -14.65 1.52 -9.10
C ASP A 105 -13.24 1.13 -8.61
N ILE A 106 -13.09 0.71 -7.35
CA ILE A 106 -11.79 0.40 -6.73
C ILE A 106 -11.76 -1.09 -6.38
N PRO A 107 -10.84 -1.88 -6.96
CA PRO A 107 -10.77 -3.30 -6.66
C PRO A 107 -10.32 -3.55 -5.22
N LEU A 108 -11.07 -4.41 -4.53
CA LEU A 108 -10.72 -4.96 -3.22
C LEU A 108 -10.07 -6.33 -3.43
N VAL A 109 -8.75 -6.43 -3.21
CA VAL A 109 -7.95 -7.58 -3.71
C VAL A 109 -7.31 -8.37 -2.57
N VAL A 110 -7.46 -9.69 -2.63
CA VAL A 110 -6.60 -10.68 -1.98
C VAL A 110 -5.93 -11.50 -3.09
N PRO A 111 -4.59 -11.43 -3.25
CA PRO A 111 -3.90 -12.02 -4.39
C PRO A 111 -4.22 -13.50 -4.63
N GLU A 112 -4.37 -14.29 -3.56
CA GLU A 112 -4.64 -15.73 -3.61
C GLU A 112 -6.11 -16.08 -3.84
N VAL A 113 -7.03 -15.10 -3.86
CA VAL A 113 -8.48 -15.32 -3.95
C VAL A 113 -9.09 -14.72 -5.20
N ASN A 114 -8.75 -13.47 -5.50
CA ASN A 114 -9.29 -12.70 -6.63
C ASN A 114 -8.22 -11.81 -7.27
N GLY A 115 -7.00 -12.33 -7.42
CA GLY A 115 -5.84 -11.59 -7.91
C GLY A 115 -6.03 -10.97 -9.30
N GLU A 116 -6.88 -11.54 -10.15
CA GLU A 116 -7.23 -11.01 -11.47
C GLU A 116 -7.88 -9.62 -11.41
N ARG A 117 -8.60 -9.31 -10.32
CA ARG A 117 -9.23 -7.99 -10.10
C ARG A 117 -8.21 -6.87 -9.95
N ILE A 118 -6.92 -7.18 -9.76
CA ILE A 118 -5.88 -6.17 -9.74
C ILE A 118 -5.88 -5.33 -11.02
N ALA A 119 -6.26 -5.91 -12.18
CA ALA A 119 -6.31 -5.19 -13.46
C ALA A 119 -7.26 -3.98 -13.44
N ASP A 120 -8.28 -3.99 -12.59
CA ASP A 120 -9.25 -2.90 -12.45
C ASP A 120 -8.65 -1.67 -11.76
N TYR A 121 -7.39 -1.71 -11.31
CA TYR A 121 -6.70 -0.56 -10.73
C TYR A 121 -6.71 0.66 -11.65
N THR A 122 -6.78 0.46 -12.97
CA THR A 122 -6.78 1.54 -13.97
C THR A 122 -7.98 2.47 -13.86
N ASN A 123 -9.06 2.06 -13.19
CA ASN A 123 -10.27 2.87 -13.04
C ASN A 123 -10.04 4.13 -12.20
N LYS A 124 -9.22 4.01 -11.14
CA LYS A 124 -8.95 5.10 -10.18
C LYS A 124 -7.48 5.26 -9.79
N GLY A 125 -6.60 4.36 -10.22
CA GLY A 125 -5.21 4.26 -9.76
C GLY A 125 -5.07 3.77 -8.31
N ILE A 126 -6.13 3.18 -7.74
CA ILE A 126 -6.19 2.75 -6.33
C ILE A 126 -6.64 1.29 -6.29
N ILE A 127 -6.02 0.51 -5.40
CA ILE A 127 -6.39 -0.85 -5.00
C ILE A 127 -6.64 -0.83 -3.51
N ALA A 128 -7.79 -1.32 -3.06
CA ALA A 128 -8.11 -1.40 -1.64
C ALA A 128 -7.60 -2.74 -1.06
N ASN A 129 -6.96 -2.67 0.11
CA ASN A 129 -6.63 -3.84 0.90
C ASN A 129 -7.81 -4.18 1.85
N PRO A 130 -8.26 -5.44 1.91
CA PRO A 130 -9.37 -5.82 2.79
C PRO A 130 -9.04 -5.72 4.28
N ASN A 131 -10.04 -6.01 5.12
CA ASN A 131 -9.84 -6.14 6.55
C ASN A 131 -8.90 -7.33 6.83
N CYS A 132 -8.00 -7.19 7.81
CA CYS A 132 -7.05 -8.23 8.20
C CYS A 132 -7.72 -9.56 8.58
N SER A 133 -8.83 -9.55 9.32
CA SER A 133 -9.56 -10.77 9.68
C SER A 133 -10.21 -11.41 8.45
N THR A 134 -10.72 -10.60 7.52
CA THR A 134 -11.29 -11.08 6.26
C THR A 134 -10.23 -11.75 5.42
N ILE A 135 -9.04 -11.15 5.23
CA ILE A 135 -7.94 -11.74 4.43
C ILE A 135 -7.61 -13.14 4.94
N GLN A 136 -7.38 -13.29 6.24
CA GLN A 136 -7.02 -14.58 6.85
C GLN A 136 -8.11 -15.63 6.62
N MET A 137 -9.38 -15.23 6.76
CA MET A 137 -10.52 -16.12 6.55
C MET A 137 -10.65 -16.52 5.07
N VAL A 138 -10.66 -15.57 4.13
CA VAL A 138 -10.95 -15.88 2.72
C VAL A 138 -9.85 -16.68 2.04
N VAL A 139 -8.58 -16.52 2.46
CA VAL A 139 -7.48 -17.38 1.97
C VAL A 139 -7.71 -18.83 2.38
N ALA A 140 -8.17 -19.07 3.61
CA ALA A 140 -8.50 -20.42 4.08
C ALA A 140 -9.78 -20.98 3.43
N LEU A 141 -10.78 -20.12 3.17
CA LEU A 141 -12.06 -20.53 2.59
C LEU A 141 -12.01 -20.73 1.08
N LYS A 142 -11.13 -20.05 0.33
CA LYS A 142 -11.09 -20.08 -1.13
C LYS A 142 -10.97 -21.51 -1.70
N PRO A 143 -10.07 -22.39 -1.21
CA PRO A 143 -10.02 -23.78 -1.69
C PRO A 143 -11.31 -24.57 -1.44
N ILE A 144 -12.02 -24.29 -0.33
CA ILE A 144 -13.30 -24.92 0.00
C ILE A 144 -14.39 -24.39 -0.94
N TYR A 145 -14.44 -23.07 -1.13
CA TYR A 145 -15.34 -22.42 -2.08
C TYR A 145 -15.18 -22.99 -3.49
N ASP A 146 -13.94 -23.16 -3.97
CA ASP A 146 -13.68 -23.71 -5.31
C ASP A 146 -14.10 -25.17 -5.45
N ALA A 147 -14.03 -25.95 -4.36
CA ALA A 147 -14.41 -27.35 -4.36
C ALA A 147 -15.93 -27.58 -4.28
N VAL A 148 -16.64 -26.78 -3.47
CA VAL A 148 -18.05 -27.07 -3.10
C VAL A 148 -18.99 -25.86 -3.06
N GLY A 149 -18.53 -24.63 -3.27
CA GLY A 149 -19.37 -23.44 -3.43
C GLY A 149 -20.13 -22.97 -2.19
N ILE A 150 -19.41 -22.71 -1.08
CA ILE A 150 -19.96 -22.17 0.19
C ILE A 150 -20.30 -20.68 0.16
#